data_AF-A0A0F8ZCZ6-F1
#
_entry.id   AF-A0A0F8ZCZ6-F1
#
_cell.length_a   1.000
_cell.length_b   1.000
_cell.length_c   1.000
_cell.angle_alpha   90.00
_cell.angle_beta   90.00
_cell.angle_gamma   90.00
#
_symmetry.space_group_name_H-M   'P 1'
#
loop_
_entity.id
_entity.type
_entity.pdbx_description
1 polymer ?
#
loop_
_entity_poly.entity_id
_entity_poly.type
_entity_poly.pdbx_seq_one_letter_code
_entity_poly.pdbx_strand_id
1 'polypeptide(L)'
;TSFISGSGGIGRIASSGTTSMEDNEAILEMAKYGDTISSNFGGYTPKGYYRQIATSLGSTISASQLRYDNTNSILRSLNQRRDEISGVDMNNEASKMLLFERMFQGMAKYINIVTRTIDTVMTIVN
;
A
#
# COMPACT_ATOMS: atom_id res chain seq x y z
N THR A 1 11.56 -44.72 39.08
CA THR A 1 11.15 -43.69 38.11
C THR A 1 12.28 -42.70 37.91
N SER A 2 12.81 -42.64 36.70
CA SER A 2 13.80 -41.64 36.29
C SER A 2 13.07 -40.31 36.06
N PHE A 3 13.60 -39.21 36.58
CA PHE A 3 13.04 -37.88 36.40
C PHE A 3 14.08 -37.00 35.72
N ILE A 4 13.72 -36.37 34.61
CA ILE A 4 14.56 -35.34 34.02
C ILE A 4 14.46 -34.11 34.94
N SER A 5 15.54 -33.84 35.67
CA SER A 5 15.63 -32.75 36.64
C SER A 5 16.04 -31.46 35.94
N GLY A 6 15.08 -30.57 35.69
CA GLY A 6 15.37 -29.14 35.58
C GLY A 6 15.64 -28.60 36.99
N SER A 7 16.78 -27.96 37.20
CA SER A 7 17.17 -27.33 38.47
C SER A 7 16.13 -26.30 38.92
N GLY A 8 15.19 -26.72 39.77
CA GLY A 8 14.20 -25.84 40.41
C GLY A 8 12.80 -26.43 40.49
N GLY A 9 12.53 -27.20 41.56
CA GLY A 9 11.28 -27.29 42.34
C GLY A 9 9.90 -27.56 41.69
N ILE A 10 9.69 -27.37 40.40
CA ILE A 10 8.34 -27.35 39.78
C ILE A 10 8.45 -27.95 38.37
N GLY A 11 8.30 -29.26 38.26
CA GLY A 11 8.24 -29.96 36.96
C GLY A 11 9.13 -31.19 36.89
N ARG A 12 8.80 -32.23 37.66
CA ARG A 12 9.43 -33.55 37.49
C ARG A 12 8.56 -34.37 36.53
N ILE A 13 8.99 -34.46 35.27
CA ILE A 13 8.35 -35.35 34.29
C ILE A 13 9.00 -36.72 34.43
N ALA A 14 8.20 -37.73 34.80
CA ALA A 14 8.68 -39.11 34.86
C ALA A 14 8.80 -39.65 33.42
N SER A 15 10.00 -40.10 33.04
CA SER A 15 10.27 -40.57 31.68
C SER A 15 10.12 -42.07 31.48
N SER A 16 10.35 -42.86 32.55
CA SER A 16 10.26 -44.32 32.57
C SER A 16 8.99 -44.80 33.30
N GLY A 17 8.27 -45.72 32.66
CA GLY A 17 7.13 -46.45 33.23
C GLY A 17 7.52 -47.71 34.02
N THR A 18 8.79 -48.13 33.98
CA THR A 18 9.29 -49.33 34.65
C THR A 18 10.23 -48.97 35.81
N THR A 19 10.56 -49.93 36.67
CA THR A 19 11.53 -49.73 37.76
C THR A 19 12.96 -49.59 37.24
N SER A 20 13.23 -50.06 36.01
CA SER A 20 14.46 -49.79 35.28
C SER A 20 14.42 -48.36 34.77
N MET A 21 15.31 -47.52 35.29
CA MET A 21 15.34 -46.08 35.02
C MET A 21 15.86 -45.72 33.61
N GLU A 22 15.82 -46.66 32.67
CA GLU A 22 16.42 -46.56 31.33
C GLU A 22 15.41 -46.26 30.21
N ASP A 23 14.11 -46.38 30.48
CA ASP A 23 13.07 -46.22 29.46
C ASP A 23 12.59 -44.75 29.34
N ASN A 24 12.29 -44.31 28.10
CA ASN A 24 11.72 -42.99 27.79
C ASN A 24 10.29 -43.10 27.23
N GLU A 25 9.61 -44.21 27.51
CA GLU A 25 8.30 -44.55 26.94
C GLU A 25 7.23 -43.49 27.25
N ALA A 26 7.20 -42.94 28.48
CA ALA A 26 6.24 -41.91 28.86
C ALA A 26 6.44 -40.58 28.10
N ILE A 27 7.70 -40.23 27.80
CA ILE A 27 8.01 -39.06 26.97
C ILE A 27 7.59 -39.31 25.52
N LEU A 28 7.77 -40.52 25.01
CA LEU A 28 7.35 -40.89 23.67
C LEU A 28 5.82 -40.87 23.53
N GLU A 29 5.08 -41.34 24.53
CA GLU A 29 3.61 -41.23 24.53
C GLU A 29 3.13 -39.78 24.60
N MET A 30 3.74 -38.95 25.45
CA MET A 30 3.44 -37.51 25.49
C MET A 30 3.72 -36.82 24.14
N ALA A 31 4.81 -37.19 23.46
CA ALA A 31 5.11 -36.67 22.12
C ALA A 31 4.03 -37.09 21.11
N LYS A 32 3.56 -38.35 21.17
CA LYS A 32 2.49 -38.86 20.31
C LYS A 32 1.17 -38.09 20.51
N TYR A 33 0.82 -37.71 21.74
CA TYR A 33 -0.38 -36.90 21.99
C TYR A 33 -0.36 -35.54 21.27
N GLY A 34 0.81 -34.93 21.09
CA GLY A 34 0.95 -33.70 20.29
C GLY A 34 0.62 -33.88 18.80
N ASP A 35 0.69 -35.11 18.31
CA ASP A 35 0.36 -35.51 16.94
C ASP A 35 -0.99 -36.26 16.86
N THR A 36 -1.69 -36.44 17.99
CA THR A 36 -3.05 -37.01 17.97
C THR A 36 -4.06 -36.00 17.47
N ILE A 37 -4.96 -36.49 16.62
CA ILE A 37 -6.10 -35.73 16.13
C ILE A 37 -7.14 -35.67 17.24
N SER A 38 -7.53 -34.46 17.63
CA SER A 38 -8.61 -34.27 18.62
C SER A 38 -9.82 -33.61 17.96
N SER A 39 -11.01 -34.10 18.32
CA SER A 39 -12.28 -33.48 17.92
C SER A 39 -12.41 -32.04 18.40
N ASN A 40 -11.78 -31.70 19.54
CA ASN A 40 -11.75 -30.33 20.08
C ASN A 40 -11.01 -29.33 19.17
N PHE A 41 -10.08 -29.81 18.33
CA PHE A 41 -9.37 -28.99 17.33
C PHE A 41 -9.95 -29.17 15.92
N GLY A 42 -11.21 -29.61 15.80
CA GLY A 42 -11.89 -29.76 14.52
C GLY A 42 -11.33 -30.87 13.64
N GLY A 43 -10.72 -31.91 14.22
CA GLY A 43 -10.12 -33.01 13.48
C GLY A 43 -8.67 -32.76 13.04
N TYR A 44 -8.02 -31.73 13.58
CA TYR A 44 -6.59 -31.48 13.37
C TYR A 44 -5.76 -31.86 14.61
N THR A 45 -4.46 -32.06 14.39
CA THR A 45 -3.49 -32.03 15.49
C THR A 45 -3.37 -30.60 16.01
N PRO A 46 -3.05 -30.38 17.30
CA PRO A 46 -2.81 -29.04 17.84
C PRO A 46 -1.84 -28.21 16.98
N LYS A 47 -0.80 -28.87 16.47
CA LYS A 47 0.20 -28.28 15.58
C LYS A 47 -0.38 -27.90 14.21
N GLY A 48 -1.24 -28.75 13.65
CA GLY A 48 -1.95 -28.48 12.39
C GLY A 48 -2.92 -27.31 12.51
N TYR A 49 -3.68 -27.27 13.60
CA TYR A 49 -4.63 -26.20 13.89
C TYR A 49 -3.95 -24.83 14.02
N TYR A 50 -2.84 -24.75 14.77
CA TYR A 50 -2.05 -23.52 14.88
C TYR A 50 -1.51 -23.05 13.53
N ARG A 51 -0.97 -23.97 12.71
CA ARG A 51 -0.50 -23.64 11.37
C ARG A 51 -1.62 -23.11 10.48
N GLN A 52 -2.82 -23.68 10.56
CA GLN A 52 -3.97 -23.20 9.79
C GLN A 52 -4.33 -21.77 10.17
N ILE A 53 -4.36 -21.44 11.46
CA ILE A 53 -4.60 -20.07 11.93
C ILE A 53 -3.53 -19.11 11.40
N ALA A 54 -2.26 -19.47 11.57
CA ALA A 54 -1.14 -18.63 11.11
C ALA A 54 -1.18 -18.39 9.60
N THR A 55 -1.45 -19.43 8.81
CA THR A 55 -1.58 -19.33 7.35
C THR A 55 -2.80 -18.49 6.93
N SER A 56 -3.94 -18.68 7.60
CA SER A 56 -5.16 -17.90 7.33
C SER A 56 -4.94 -16.40 7.61
N LEU A 57 -4.31 -16.09 8.74
CA LEU A 57 -3.96 -14.73 9.12
C LEU A 57 -2.96 -14.13 8.12
N GLY A 58 -1.92 -14.87 7.74
CA GLY A 58 -0.93 -14.45 6.75
C GLY A 58 -1.57 -14.15 5.39
N SER A 59 -2.48 -15.00 4.93
CA SER A 59 -3.25 -14.78 3.69
C SER A 59 -4.10 -13.52 3.77
N THR A 60 -4.77 -13.29 4.91
CA THR A 60 -5.60 -12.10 5.14
C THR A 60 -4.76 -10.82 5.12
N ILE A 61 -3.61 -10.83 5.78
CA ILE A 61 -2.66 -9.70 5.78
C ILE A 61 -2.17 -9.42 4.36
N SER A 62 -1.74 -10.46 3.64
CA SER A 62 -1.26 -10.32 2.26
C SER A 62 -2.33 -9.74 1.33
N ALA A 63 -3.58 -10.19 1.46
CA ALA A 63 -4.70 -9.68 0.68
C ALA A 63 -5.02 -8.21 1.02
N SER A 64 -4.94 -7.84 2.31
CA SER A 64 -5.14 -6.45 2.77
C SER A 64 -4.06 -5.52 2.22
N GLN A 65 -2.79 -5.94 2.26
CA GLN A 65 -1.66 -5.17 1.73
C GLN A 65 -1.81 -4.94 0.22
N LEU A 66 -2.13 -6.00 -0.54
CA LEU A 66 -2.41 -5.89 -1.98
C LEU A 66 -3.53 -4.89 -2.29
N ARG A 67 -4.62 -4.89 -1.51
CA ARG A 67 -5.72 -3.93 -1.68
C ARG A 67 -5.28 -2.50 -1.37
N TYR A 68 -4.48 -2.31 -0.32
CA TYR A 68 -3.93 -1.01 0.06
C TYR A 68 -3.03 -0.45 -1.05
N ASP A 69 -2.12 -1.26 -1.58
CA ASP A 69 -1.19 -0.85 -2.65
C ASP A 69 -1.91 -0.54 -3.96
N ASN A 70 -2.93 -1.34 -4.31
CA ASN A 70 -3.79 -1.05 -5.47
C ASN A 70 -4.54 0.28 -5.28
N THR A 71 -5.14 0.50 -4.11
CA THR A 71 -5.89 1.74 -3.83
C THR A 71 -4.97 2.95 -3.91
N ASN A 72 -3.76 2.87 -3.35
CA ASN A 72 -2.76 3.92 -3.47
C ASN A 72 -2.34 4.18 -4.92
N SER A 73 -2.20 3.13 -5.72
CA SER A 73 -1.85 3.25 -7.14
C SER A 73 -2.96 3.95 -7.93
N ILE A 74 -4.22 3.60 -7.66
CA ILE A 74 -5.40 4.26 -8.24
C ILE A 74 -5.45 5.73 -7.81
N LEU A 75 -5.23 6.03 -6.53
CA LEU A 75 -5.18 7.41 -6.02
C LEU A 75 -4.08 8.23 -6.69
N ARG A 76 -2.88 7.66 -6.90
CA ARG A 76 -1.80 8.35 -7.64
C ARG A 76 -2.21 8.64 -9.08
N SER A 77 -2.81 7.66 -9.77
CA SER A 77 -3.30 7.84 -11.15
C SER A 77 -4.39 8.91 -11.23
N LEU A 78 -5.32 8.93 -10.27
CA LEU A 78 -6.35 9.96 -10.15
C LEU A 78 -5.76 11.34 -9.87
N ASN A 79 -4.79 11.46 -8.96
CA ASN A 79 -4.09 12.71 -8.71
C ASN A 79 -3.34 13.19 -9.95
N GLN A 80 -2.65 12.31 -10.66
CA GLN A 80 -1.96 12.67 -11.90
C GLN A 80 -2.93 13.14 -12.98
N ARG A 81 -4.07 12.46 -13.17
CA ARG A 81 -5.14 12.92 -14.10
C ARG A 81 -5.75 14.23 -13.65
N ARG A 82 -5.95 14.41 -12.35
CA ARG A 82 -6.43 15.67 -11.77
C ARG A 82 -5.42 16.77 -12.02
N ASP A 83 -4.13 16.51 -11.88
CA ASP A 83 -3.06 17.48 -12.13
C ASP A 83 -2.90 17.76 -13.63
N GLU A 84 -3.18 16.81 -14.52
CA GLU A 84 -3.25 17.06 -15.98
C GLU A 84 -4.44 17.95 -16.37
N ILE A 85 -5.60 17.79 -15.71
CA ILE A 85 -6.82 18.56 -16.02
C ILE A 85 -6.84 19.91 -15.29
N SER A 86 -6.40 19.93 -14.04
CA SER A 86 -6.41 21.09 -13.13
C SER A 86 -5.08 21.84 -13.10
N GLY A 87 -4.01 21.25 -13.64
CA GLY A 87 -2.73 21.91 -13.80
C GLY A 87 -2.89 23.02 -14.82
N VAL A 88 -3.22 24.21 -14.32
CA VAL A 88 -3.06 25.45 -15.07
C VAL A 88 -1.56 25.54 -15.38
N ASP A 89 -1.19 25.14 -16.57
CA ASP A 89 0.18 25.23 -17.04
C ASP A 89 0.54 26.72 -17.12
N MET A 90 1.25 27.21 -16.10
CA MET A 90 1.62 28.61 -15.94
C MET A 90 2.35 29.12 -17.18
N ASN A 91 3.08 28.25 -17.87
CA ASN A 91 3.77 28.62 -19.09
C ASN A 91 2.81 28.83 -20.27
N ASN A 92 1.76 28.00 -20.37
CA ASN A 92 0.71 28.19 -21.36
C ASN A 92 -0.11 29.46 -21.08
N GLU A 93 -0.44 29.72 -19.83
CA GLU A 93 -1.18 30.94 -19.47
C GLU A 93 -0.33 32.21 -19.62
N ALA A 94 0.97 32.16 -19.28
CA ALA A 94 1.91 33.24 -19.56
C ALA A 94 2.11 33.47 -21.06
N SER A 95 2.12 32.40 -21.87
CA SER A 95 2.18 32.50 -23.33
C SER A 95 0.94 33.17 -23.91
N LYS A 96 -0.25 32.85 -23.40
CA LYS A 96 -1.50 33.55 -23.77
C LYS A 96 -1.46 35.02 -23.36
N MET A 97 -0.92 35.32 -22.17
CA MET A 97 -0.76 36.70 -21.71
C MET A 97 0.19 37.50 -22.64
N LEU A 98 1.35 36.93 -23.00
CA LEU A 98 2.29 37.54 -23.96
C LEU A 98 1.66 37.71 -25.35
N LEU A 99 0.84 36.73 -25.78
CA LEU A 99 0.11 36.83 -27.03
C LEU A 99 -0.88 37.99 -27.00
N PHE A 100 -1.66 38.13 -25.92
CA PHE A 100 -2.59 39.24 -25.75
C PHE A 100 -1.87 40.59 -25.70
N GLU A 101 -0.74 40.68 -24.99
CA GLU A 101 0.07 41.89 -24.96
C GLU A 101 0.53 42.29 -26.37
N ARG A 102 1.06 41.33 -27.13
CA ARG A 102 1.53 41.57 -28.50
C ARG A 102 0.40 41.94 -29.45
N MET A 103 -0.77 41.31 -29.31
CA MET A 103 -1.97 41.69 -30.05
C MET A 103 -2.41 43.11 -29.71
N PHE A 104 -2.41 43.48 -28.43
CA PHE A 104 -2.79 44.82 -27.99
C PHE A 104 -1.85 45.88 -28.55
N GLN A 105 -0.54 45.65 -28.51
CA GLN A 105 0.46 46.51 -29.13
C GLN A 105 0.28 46.61 -30.65
N GLY A 106 -0.06 45.50 -31.31
CA GLY A 106 -0.37 45.47 -32.75
C GLY A 106 -1.61 46.31 -33.09
N MET A 107 -2.69 46.16 -32.32
CA MET A 107 -3.92 46.93 -32.49
C MET A 107 -3.70 48.43 -32.21
N ALA A 108 -2.90 48.78 -31.21
CA ALA A 108 -2.54 50.17 -30.95
C ALA A 108 -1.81 50.81 -32.14
N LYS A 109 -0.88 50.08 -32.78
CA LYS A 109 -0.22 50.56 -34.01
C LYS A 109 -1.21 50.66 -35.17
N TYR A 110 -2.11 49.69 -35.33
CA TYR A 110 -3.14 49.72 -36.35
C TYR A 110 -4.04 50.96 -36.23
N ILE A 111 -4.54 51.25 -35.02
CA ILE A 111 -5.35 52.44 -34.75
C ILE A 111 -4.58 53.72 -35.11
N ASN A 112 -3.32 53.82 -34.72
CA ASN A 112 -2.48 54.97 -35.07
C ASN A 112 -2.35 55.16 -36.60
N ILE A 113 -2.22 54.08 -37.36
CA ILE A 113 -2.15 54.13 -38.82
C ILE A 113 -3.50 54.62 -39.37
N VAL A 114 -4.61 54.06 -38.89
CA VAL A 114 -5.97 54.45 -39.30
C VAL A 114 -6.21 55.95 -39.04
N THR A 115 -5.88 56.45 -37.86
CA THR A 115 -6.01 57.89 -37.55
C THR A 115 -5.18 58.75 -38.50
N ARG A 116 -3.91 58.39 -38.75
CA ARG A 116 -3.06 59.14 -39.70
C ARG A 116 -3.60 59.13 -41.12
N THR A 117 -4.17 58.01 -41.57
CA THR A 117 -4.81 57.95 -42.90
C THR A 117 -6.05 58.85 -42.97
N ILE A 118 -6.87 58.89 -41.92
CA ILE A 118 -8.02 59.81 -41.84
C ILE A 118 -7.55 61.26 -41.90
N ASP A 119 -6.53 61.62 -41.10
CA ASP A 119 -5.96 62.97 -41.08
C ASP A 119 -5.40 63.35 -42.46
N THR A 120 -4.68 62.44 -43.12
CA THR A 120 -4.11 62.67 -44.46
C THR A 120 -5.22 62.92 -45.49
N VAL A 121 -6.30 62.14 -45.48
CA VAL A 121 -7.44 62.34 -46.37
C VAL A 121 -8.11 63.69 -46.09
N MET A 122 -8.31 64.08 -44.83
CA MET A 122 -8.85 65.40 -44.48
C MET A 122 -7.95 66.55 -44.96
N THR A 123 -6.62 66.37 -44.92
CA THR A 123 -5.66 67.40 -45.35
C THR A 123 -5.62 67.57 -46.87
N ILE A 124 -6.01 66.56 -47.65
CA ILE A 124 -6.06 66.64 -49.13
C ILE A 124 -7.38 67.24 -49.62
N VAL A 125 -8.47 67.09 -48.86
CA VAL A 125 -9.82 67.57 -49.21
C VAL A 125 -10.02 69.05 -48.88
N ASN A 126 -9.17 69.63 -48.03
CA ASN A 126 -9.16 71.05 -47.65
C ASN A 126 -7.99 71.80 -48.28
#